data_AF-W2VKH3-F1
#
_entry.id   AF-W2VKH3-F1
#
_cell.length_a   1.000
_cell.length_b   1.000
_cell.length_c   1.000
_cell.angle_alpha   90.00
_cell.angle_beta   90.00
_cell.angle_gamma   90.00
#
_symmetry.space_group_name_H-M   'P 1'
#
loop_
_entity.id
_entity.type
_entity.pdbx_description
1 polymer ?
#
loop_
_entity_poly.entity_id
_entity_poly.type
_entity_poly.pdbx_seq_one_letter_code
_entity_poly.pdbx_strand_id
1 'polypeptide(L)'
;AGNVVVNYLEQGTNAVLDTQETLNGTGKLGTAFTTVQKNINDYDFVSVSPAANGTFTSGTQTVNYYYKRKDAGNVLVHHYEMGTTNSLAPDENINGAGNAGLPYTTSPANIANYTVVNATPADHTGIYPATGTTVVTYEYKRNDAGDVVVHHYIDGTTTPLVPDTTMSGTGKIGLPYTTTEHSIPNFTLVVQPTNKNGNYTTGNQAVTYLYRRNNAGNVLVHHVEQGTGTPLDTDDVMGGAGKLGLPYTTTEKNIPNYELVAQPANKNGTYTNTPQTVIYEYRRMPAGDVTSVYVDEDGNEIDIPDTQSGTGKLGLPYTTTSKTIPNFTLVSVPSNATGTFTPGPQTVTYVYRRADAGDVTVHHKSVYDNSDLSTQTVLDGSRKLGLPYTTTPEIYSDYEIDTVPGNATGTFVSGSQTVTYLYKRKR
;
A
#
# COMPACT_ATOMS: atom_id res chain seq x y z
N ALA A 1 117.68 -11.06 16.56
CA ALA A 1 116.73 -11.74 15.66
C ALA A 1 115.61 -10.78 15.33
N GLY A 2 114.85 -11.04 14.26
CA GLY A 2 113.61 -10.32 14.02
C GLY A 2 112.56 -10.66 15.09
N ASN A 3 111.56 -9.79 15.24
CA ASN A 3 110.45 -10.03 16.17
C ASN A 3 109.53 -11.15 15.65
N VAL A 4 108.76 -11.76 16.55
CA VAL A 4 107.64 -12.63 16.16
C VAL A 4 106.35 -11.85 16.37
N VAL A 5 105.59 -11.67 15.30
CA VAL A 5 104.28 -11.00 15.31
C VAL A 5 103.19 -12.07 15.36
N VAL A 6 102.29 -11.96 16.33
CA VAL A 6 101.19 -12.90 16.53
C VAL A 6 99.87 -12.21 16.20
N ASN A 7 99.14 -12.76 15.23
CA ASN A 7 97.83 -12.28 14.84
C ASN A 7 96.74 -13.26 15.24
N TYR A 8 95.59 -12.72 15.61
CA TYR A 8 94.37 -13.47 15.90
C TYR A 8 93.33 -13.07 14.86
N LEU A 9 93.07 -13.95 13.91
CA LEU A 9 92.37 -13.63 12.67
C LEU A 9 91.14 -14.51 12.48
N GLU A 10 90.08 -13.94 11.93
CA GLU A 10 88.96 -14.72 11.41
C GLU A 10 89.37 -15.49 10.15
N GLN A 11 89.09 -16.78 10.14
CA GLN A 11 89.39 -17.67 9.04
C GLN A 11 88.61 -17.25 7.78
N GLY A 12 89.31 -17.05 6.68
CA GLY A 12 88.72 -16.69 5.38
C GLY A 12 88.66 -15.19 5.11
N THR A 13 88.42 -14.35 6.11
CA THR A 13 88.36 -12.87 5.96
C THR A 13 89.65 -12.17 6.39
N ASN A 14 90.45 -12.81 7.26
CA ASN A 14 91.59 -12.21 7.96
C ASN A 14 91.22 -10.96 8.79
N ALA A 15 89.96 -10.81 9.18
CA ALA A 15 89.57 -9.76 10.11
C ALA A 15 90.31 -9.95 11.44
N VAL A 16 90.90 -8.88 11.98
CA VAL A 16 91.63 -8.92 13.25
C VAL A 16 90.62 -9.02 14.39
N LEU A 17 90.71 -10.09 15.18
CA LEU A 17 89.78 -10.41 16.27
C LEU A 17 90.28 -10.01 17.65
N ASP A 18 91.60 -9.89 17.80
CA ASP A 18 92.23 -9.41 19.03
C ASP A 18 93.52 -8.67 18.71
N THR A 19 94.00 -7.90 19.69
CA THR A 19 95.22 -7.11 19.65
C THR A 19 96.41 -7.98 19.24
N GLN A 20 97.12 -7.53 18.21
CA GLN A 20 98.35 -8.14 17.74
C GLN A 20 99.42 -8.12 18.84
N GLU A 21 100.09 -9.25 19.05
CA GLU A 21 101.19 -9.35 20.00
C GLU A 21 102.54 -9.37 19.29
N THR A 22 103.57 -8.85 19.96
CA THR A 22 104.94 -8.87 19.44
C THR A 22 105.88 -9.45 20.49
N LEU A 23 106.49 -10.57 20.17
CA LEU A 23 107.59 -11.12 20.96
C LEU A 23 108.89 -10.46 20.47
N ASN A 24 109.52 -9.68 21.35
CA ASN A 24 110.77 -9.00 21.04
C ASN A 24 111.92 -10.02 20.86
N GLY A 25 112.52 -10.02 19.67
CA GLY A 25 113.61 -10.91 19.25
C GLY A 25 115.02 -10.36 19.49
N THR A 26 115.16 -9.20 20.13
CA THR A 26 116.46 -8.60 20.47
C THR A 26 117.27 -9.55 21.35
N GLY A 27 118.48 -9.92 20.91
CA GLY A 27 119.38 -10.83 21.63
C GLY A 27 118.97 -12.31 21.65
N LYS A 28 117.93 -12.72 20.92
CA LYS A 28 117.33 -14.06 21.02
C LYS A 28 117.53 -14.97 19.81
N LEU A 29 118.47 -14.66 18.90
CA LEU A 29 118.67 -15.46 17.68
C LEU A 29 118.96 -16.93 17.99
N GLY A 30 118.17 -17.84 17.39
CA GLY A 30 118.29 -19.28 17.60
C GLY A 30 117.63 -19.81 18.88
N THR A 31 117.14 -18.96 19.79
CA THR A 31 116.40 -19.41 20.98
C THR A 31 114.96 -19.76 20.64
N ALA A 32 114.32 -20.61 21.44
CA ALA A 32 112.92 -20.97 21.25
C ALA A 32 111.97 -19.81 21.58
N PHE A 33 110.83 -19.77 20.90
CA PHE A 33 109.66 -18.98 21.29
C PHE A 33 108.41 -19.88 21.30
N THR A 34 107.44 -19.47 22.10
CA THR A 34 106.09 -20.06 22.16
C THR A 34 105.08 -18.94 22.14
N THR A 35 104.05 -19.09 21.33
CA THR A 35 102.89 -18.18 21.27
C THR A 35 101.69 -18.88 21.89
N VAL A 36 100.75 -18.10 22.42
CA VAL A 36 99.59 -18.62 23.16
C VAL A 36 98.32 -18.39 22.35
N GLN A 37 97.54 -19.46 22.19
CA GLN A 37 96.18 -19.37 21.69
C GLN A 37 95.34 -18.58 22.70
N LYS A 38 94.56 -17.63 22.22
CA LYS A 38 93.58 -16.93 23.05
C LYS A 38 92.19 -17.53 22.93
N ASN A 39 91.43 -17.41 24.01
CA ASN A 39 89.99 -17.59 23.97
C ASN A 39 89.38 -16.30 23.45
N ILE A 40 88.75 -16.37 22.29
CA ILE A 40 88.08 -15.23 21.66
C ILE A 40 86.57 -15.49 21.80
N ASN A 41 85.84 -14.53 22.38
CA ASN A 41 84.39 -14.65 22.54
C ASN A 41 83.73 -14.84 21.17
N ASP A 42 82.68 -15.67 21.09
CA ASP A 42 81.94 -15.97 19.86
C ASP A 42 82.73 -16.68 18.75
N TYR A 43 83.95 -17.12 19.02
CA TYR A 43 84.83 -17.75 18.05
C TYR A 43 85.41 -19.07 18.57
N ASP A 44 85.41 -20.09 17.72
CA ASP A 44 86.14 -21.34 17.94
C ASP A 44 87.51 -21.27 17.26
N PHE A 45 88.53 -21.75 17.95
CA PHE A 45 89.85 -21.89 17.35
C PHE A 45 89.84 -22.99 16.29
N VAL A 46 90.42 -22.69 15.13
CA VAL A 46 90.49 -23.64 14.01
C VAL A 46 91.91 -24.14 13.81
N SER A 47 92.88 -23.24 13.65
CA SER A 47 94.26 -23.62 13.34
C SER A 47 95.25 -22.51 13.64
N VAL A 48 96.51 -22.87 13.80
CA VAL A 48 97.63 -21.94 13.87
C VAL A 48 98.57 -22.22 12.70
N SER A 49 99.05 -21.17 12.03
CA SER A 49 99.99 -21.30 10.90
C SER A 49 101.08 -20.22 10.97
N PRO A 50 102.39 -20.57 10.85
CA PRO A 50 102.93 -21.92 10.69
C PRO A 50 102.81 -22.78 11.96
N ALA A 51 103.60 -22.57 13.01
CA ALA A 51 103.47 -23.31 14.27
C ALA A 51 103.54 -22.34 15.47
N ALA A 52 102.83 -22.68 16.55
CA ALA A 52 102.86 -21.89 17.79
C ALA A 52 104.23 -21.89 18.48
N ASN A 53 105.10 -22.84 18.15
CA ASN A 53 106.46 -22.96 18.68
C ASN A 53 107.45 -22.87 17.53
N GLY A 54 108.56 -22.18 17.75
CA GLY A 54 109.62 -22.05 16.77
C GLY A 54 110.92 -21.52 17.39
N THR A 55 111.88 -21.15 16.55
CA THR A 55 113.10 -20.45 16.97
C THR A 55 113.18 -19.08 16.32
N PHE A 56 113.76 -18.10 17.00
CA PHE A 56 113.93 -16.77 16.46
C PHE A 56 114.94 -16.76 15.29
N THR A 57 114.54 -16.26 14.12
CA THR A 57 115.39 -16.13 12.93
C THR A 57 115.85 -14.68 12.70
N SER A 58 116.67 -14.43 11.68
CA SER A 58 117.15 -13.07 11.38
C SER A 58 116.05 -12.13 10.88
N GLY A 59 114.98 -12.66 10.28
CA GLY A 59 113.83 -11.90 9.79
C GLY A 59 112.65 -11.87 10.78
N THR A 60 111.72 -10.94 10.56
CA THR A 60 110.45 -10.93 11.29
C THR A 60 109.63 -12.15 10.90
N GLN A 61 109.11 -12.86 11.89
CA GLN A 61 108.25 -14.02 11.71
C GLN A 61 106.81 -13.66 12.05
N THR A 62 105.84 -14.31 11.42
CA THR A 62 104.42 -14.11 11.69
C THR A 62 103.77 -15.43 12.04
N VAL A 63 103.02 -15.45 13.14
CA VAL A 63 102.20 -16.59 13.58
C VAL A 63 100.75 -16.14 13.58
N ASN A 64 99.90 -16.79 12.79
CA ASN A 64 98.49 -16.49 12.70
C ASN A 64 97.67 -17.59 13.38
N TYR A 65 96.88 -17.22 14.38
CA TYR A 65 95.81 -18.05 14.92
C TYR A 65 94.52 -17.74 14.16
N TYR A 66 93.96 -18.74 13.51
CA TYR A 66 92.73 -18.65 12.73
C TYR A 66 91.55 -19.18 13.53
N TYR A 67 90.47 -18.41 13.54
CA TYR A 67 89.24 -18.71 14.27
C TYR A 67 88.03 -18.71 13.34
N LYS A 68 87.04 -19.55 13.63
CA LYS A 68 85.74 -19.55 12.96
C LYS A 68 84.69 -19.07 13.94
N ARG A 69 83.80 -18.17 13.52
CA ARG A 69 82.70 -17.71 14.36
C ARG A 69 81.80 -18.90 14.74
N LYS A 70 81.41 -18.97 16.00
CA LYS A 70 80.56 -20.03 16.54
C LYS A 70 79.19 -20.00 15.90
N ASP A 71 78.56 -21.17 15.83
CA ASP A 71 77.14 -21.25 15.54
C ASP A 71 76.35 -20.71 16.74
N ALA A 72 75.29 -19.98 16.44
CA ALA A 72 74.31 -19.50 17.40
C ALA A 72 72.95 -20.17 17.16
N GLY A 73 72.05 -20.01 18.12
CA GLY A 73 70.66 -20.39 17.98
C GLY A 73 69.93 -19.55 16.93
N ASN A 74 68.84 -20.09 16.38
CA ASN A 74 68.06 -19.41 15.34
C ASN A 74 67.12 -18.34 15.93
N VAL A 75 66.62 -17.47 15.06
CA VAL A 75 65.49 -16.60 15.37
C VAL A 75 64.29 -17.05 14.53
N LEU A 76 63.20 -17.42 15.19
CA LEU A 76 61.94 -17.84 14.54
C LEU A 76 60.93 -16.71 14.62
N VAL A 77 60.38 -16.30 13.47
CA VAL A 77 59.40 -15.22 13.38
C VAL A 77 58.04 -15.77 13.01
N HIS A 78 57.03 -15.44 13.82
CA HIS A 78 55.63 -15.78 13.59
C HIS A 78 54.80 -14.56 13.21
N HIS A 79 53.80 -14.79 12.36
CA HIS A 79 52.83 -13.79 11.94
C HIS A 79 51.42 -14.28 12.27
N TYR A 80 50.89 -13.90 13.43
CA TYR A 80 49.62 -14.42 13.92
C TYR A 80 48.50 -13.38 13.92
N GLU A 81 47.29 -13.82 13.66
CA GLU A 81 46.10 -13.01 13.95
C GLU A 81 45.98 -12.80 15.47
N MET A 82 45.83 -11.54 15.88
CA MET A 82 45.87 -11.08 17.27
C MET A 82 44.98 -11.93 18.18
N GLY A 83 45.56 -12.45 19.26
CA GLY A 83 44.86 -13.31 20.22
C GLY A 83 44.58 -14.74 19.74
N THR A 84 45.16 -15.16 18.62
CA THR A 84 45.05 -16.53 18.08
C THR A 84 46.43 -17.09 17.68
N THR A 85 46.49 -18.37 17.29
CA THR A 85 47.67 -18.99 16.65
C THR A 85 47.46 -19.19 15.15
N ASN A 86 46.48 -18.52 14.54
CA ASN A 86 46.25 -18.58 13.09
C ASN A 86 47.40 -17.86 12.38
N SER A 87 48.26 -18.63 11.72
CA SER A 87 49.34 -18.11 10.88
C SER A 87 48.77 -17.40 9.65
N LEU A 88 49.14 -16.12 9.49
CA LEU A 88 48.74 -15.26 8.37
C LEU A 88 49.82 -15.16 7.29
N ALA A 89 51.06 -15.51 7.63
CA ALA A 89 52.18 -15.64 6.70
C ALA A 89 53.09 -16.79 7.17
N PRO A 90 53.83 -17.45 6.26
CA PRO A 90 54.78 -18.50 6.63
C PRO A 90 55.78 -18.03 7.68
N ASP A 91 56.19 -18.93 8.57
CA ASP A 91 57.22 -18.64 9.56
C ASP A 91 58.57 -18.35 8.90
N GLU A 92 59.28 -17.33 9.39
CA GLU A 92 60.63 -17.02 8.96
C GLU A 92 61.64 -17.60 9.96
N ASN A 93 62.57 -18.43 9.49
CA ASN A 93 63.64 -18.99 10.32
C ASN A 93 64.99 -18.37 9.93
N ILE A 94 65.41 -17.38 10.70
CA ILE A 94 66.69 -16.70 10.52
C ILE A 94 67.80 -17.56 11.14
N ASN A 95 68.69 -18.05 10.29
CA ASN A 95 69.70 -19.02 10.66
C ASN A 95 70.81 -18.41 11.53
N GLY A 96 71.05 -19.00 12.70
CA GLY A 96 72.11 -18.62 13.63
C GLY A 96 73.49 -19.21 13.31
N ALA A 97 73.61 -20.11 12.33
CA ALA A 97 74.89 -20.72 11.97
C ALA A 97 75.94 -19.66 11.59
N GLY A 98 77.11 -19.72 12.24
CA GLY A 98 78.20 -18.76 12.09
C GLY A 98 77.88 -17.32 12.52
N ASN A 99 76.81 -17.05 13.27
CA ASN A 99 76.37 -15.69 13.62
C ASN A 99 76.49 -15.34 15.12
N ALA A 100 77.22 -16.12 15.92
CA ALA A 100 77.42 -15.81 17.34
C ALA A 100 77.98 -14.39 17.56
N GLY A 101 77.41 -13.67 18.52
CA GLY A 101 77.79 -12.29 18.85
C GLY A 101 77.37 -11.23 17.83
N LEU A 102 76.74 -11.60 16.70
CA LEU A 102 76.22 -10.64 15.72
C LEU A 102 74.79 -10.19 16.07
N PRO A 103 74.40 -8.98 15.68
CA PRO A 103 73.03 -8.53 15.84
C PRO A 103 72.10 -9.15 14.79
N TYR A 104 70.81 -9.26 15.14
CA TYR A 104 69.71 -9.52 14.22
C TYR A 104 68.64 -8.44 14.34
N THR A 105 67.83 -8.31 13.30
CA THR A 105 66.62 -7.48 13.26
C THR A 105 65.55 -8.18 12.44
N THR A 106 64.30 -8.09 12.86
CA THR A 106 63.14 -8.61 12.14
C THR A 106 62.20 -7.46 11.77
N SER A 107 61.25 -7.71 10.88
CA SER A 107 60.24 -6.73 10.47
C SER A 107 58.91 -7.42 10.21
N PRO A 108 57.77 -6.75 10.44
CA PRO A 108 56.48 -7.32 10.12
C PRO A 108 56.32 -7.49 8.61
N ALA A 109 55.61 -8.55 8.22
CA ALA A 109 55.20 -8.77 6.84
C ALA A 109 54.05 -7.83 6.49
N ASN A 110 53.96 -7.43 5.21
CA ASN A 110 52.79 -6.73 4.71
C ASN A 110 51.68 -7.75 4.37
N ILE A 111 50.67 -7.84 5.22
CA ILE A 111 49.59 -8.83 5.10
C ILE A 111 48.31 -8.11 4.66
N ALA A 112 47.79 -8.47 3.49
CA ALA A 112 46.55 -7.90 2.96
C ALA A 112 45.40 -8.05 3.97
N ASN A 113 44.58 -7.01 4.13
CA ASN A 113 43.43 -6.95 5.04
C ASN A 113 43.77 -6.89 6.55
N TYR A 114 45.04 -6.80 6.90
CA TYR A 114 45.48 -6.76 8.29
C TYR A 114 46.38 -5.54 8.55
N THR A 115 46.39 -5.06 9.78
CA THR A 115 47.33 -4.06 10.29
C THR A 115 48.12 -4.68 11.42
N VAL A 116 49.44 -4.52 11.41
CA VAL A 116 50.29 -4.96 12.51
C VAL A 116 49.95 -4.18 13.77
N VAL A 117 49.74 -4.90 14.88
CA VAL A 117 49.36 -4.31 16.18
C VAL A 117 50.56 -3.59 16.80
N ASN A 118 51.72 -4.23 16.77
CA ASN A 118 52.99 -3.68 17.23
C ASN A 118 54.09 -4.02 16.22
N ALA A 119 54.64 -3.00 15.54
CA ALA A 119 55.73 -3.18 14.58
C ALA A 119 57.08 -3.46 15.25
N THR A 120 57.16 -3.26 16.58
CA THR A 120 58.36 -3.47 17.40
C THR A 120 58.00 -4.35 18.62
N PRO A 121 57.67 -5.64 18.43
CA PRO A 121 57.42 -6.57 19.53
C PRO A 121 58.70 -6.91 20.31
N ALA A 122 58.55 -7.56 21.46
CA ALA A 122 59.71 -8.05 22.22
C ALA A 122 60.62 -8.89 21.32
N ASP A 123 61.93 -8.76 21.52
CA ASP A 123 62.96 -9.49 20.80
C ASP A 123 62.99 -9.25 19.28
N HIS A 124 62.34 -8.21 18.73
CA HIS A 124 62.43 -7.92 17.29
C HIS A 124 63.85 -7.53 16.82
N THR A 125 64.72 -7.12 17.76
CA THR A 125 66.14 -6.84 17.55
C THR A 125 66.90 -7.39 18.74
N GLY A 126 68.12 -7.89 18.50
CA GLY A 126 68.97 -8.39 19.57
C GLY A 126 70.28 -8.94 19.03
N ILE A 127 70.99 -9.71 19.86
CA ILE A 127 72.13 -10.54 19.45
C ILE A 127 71.65 -11.98 19.32
N TYR A 128 72.16 -12.74 18.34
CA TYR A 128 71.79 -14.14 18.18
C TYR A 128 71.98 -14.93 19.50
N PRO A 129 71.01 -15.77 19.89
CA PRO A 129 71.07 -16.47 21.17
C PRO A 129 72.21 -17.48 21.14
N ALA A 130 72.99 -17.59 22.23
CA ALA A 130 74.13 -18.52 22.27
C ALA A 130 73.71 -20.00 22.11
N THR A 131 72.50 -20.36 22.55
CA THR A 131 71.85 -21.67 22.35
C THR A 131 70.33 -21.49 22.29
N GLY A 132 69.60 -22.48 21.74
CA GLY A 132 68.14 -22.44 21.66
C GLY A 132 67.61 -21.63 20.47
N THR A 133 66.36 -21.15 20.58
CA THR A 133 65.71 -20.34 19.55
C THR A 133 65.09 -19.13 20.22
N THR A 134 65.37 -17.94 19.69
CA THR A 134 64.60 -16.74 20.04
C THR A 134 63.34 -16.70 19.17
N VAL A 135 62.18 -16.45 19.78
CA VAL A 135 60.90 -16.40 19.08
C VAL A 135 60.40 -14.97 19.06
N VAL A 136 60.12 -14.44 17.87
CA VAL A 136 59.52 -13.13 17.67
C VAL A 136 58.13 -13.31 17.10
N THR A 137 57.12 -12.71 17.73
CA THR A 137 55.73 -12.81 17.25
C THR A 137 55.22 -11.44 16.85
N TYR A 138 54.86 -11.29 15.59
CA TYR A 138 54.08 -10.16 15.10
C TYR A 138 52.59 -10.53 15.14
N GLU A 139 51.82 -9.76 15.91
CA GLU A 139 50.37 -9.88 15.95
C GLU A 139 49.71 -8.89 14.99
N TYR A 140 48.64 -9.33 14.34
CA TYR A 140 47.92 -8.56 13.33
C TYR A 140 46.44 -8.47 13.66
N LYS A 141 45.87 -7.26 13.58
CA LYS A 141 44.43 -7.02 13.68
C LYS A 141 43.85 -6.93 12.28
N ARG A 142 42.78 -7.69 11.99
CA ARG A 142 42.05 -7.55 10.73
C ARG A 142 41.44 -6.15 10.65
N ASN A 143 41.56 -5.51 9.49
CA ASN A 143 41.09 -4.14 9.31
C ASN A 143 39.55 -4.06 9.34
N ASP A 144 39.05 -2.87 9.65
CA ASP A 144 37.63 -2.59 9.55
C ASP A 144 37.22 -2.44 8.09
N ALA A 145 36.02 -2.93 7.78
CA ALA A 145 35.34 -2.74 6.52
C ALA A 145 34.14 -1.79 6.70
N GLY A 146 33.58 -1.33 5.59
CA GLY A 146 32.27 -0.70 5.61
C GLY A 146 31.16 -1.69 5.94
N ASP A 147 30.08 -1.18 6.51
CA ASP A 147 28.92 -1.97 6.88
C ASP A 147 28.14 -2.43 5.65
N VAL A 148 27.45 -3.57 5.78
CA VAL A 148 26.48 -4.03 4.76
C VAL A 148 25.08 -3.73 5.28
N VAL A 149 24.35 -2.87 4.59
CA VAL A 149 22.96 -2.50 4.92
C VAL A 149 22.01 -3.20 3.95
N VAL A 150 21.04 -3.91 4.51
CA VAL A 150 20.07 -4.71 3.76
C VAL A 150 18.72 -4.01 3.76
N HIS A 151 18.23 -3.72 2.55
CA HIS A 151 16.99 -3.02 2.29
C HIS A 151 15.94 -3.94 1.68
N HIS A 152 14.69 -3.72 2.05
CA HIS A 152 13.52 -4.42 1.53
C HIS A 152 12.48 -3.38 1.11
N TYR A 153 12.54 -2.97 -0.16
CA TYR A 153 11.79 -1.82 -0.66
C TYR A 153 10.66 -2.21 -1.60
N ILE A 154 9.67 -1.32 -1.71
CA ILE A 154 8.68 -1.39 -2.79
C ILE A 154 9.38 -1.09 -4.11
N ASP A 155 9.17 -1.95 -5.11
CA ASP A 155 9.72 -1.85 -6.46
C ASP A 155 9.46 -0.46 -7.08
N GLY A 156 10.53 0.17 -7.59
CA GLY A 156 10.51 1.54 -8.10
C GLY A 156 10.52 2.66 -7.04
N THR A 157 10.68 2.35 -5.75
CA THR A 157 10.70 3.34 -4.66
C THR A 157 11.80 3.03 -3.62
N THR A 158 11.94 3.90 -2.61
CA THR A 158 12.77 3.67 -1.41
C THR A 158 11.93 3.46 -0.14
N THR A 159 10.64 3.13 -0.28
CA THR A 159 9.77 2.90 0.88
C THR A 159 10.08 1.54 1.52
N PRO A 160 10.54 1.50 2.79
CA PRO A 160 10.83 0.25 3.47
C PRO A 160 9.55 -0.51 3.82
N LEU A 161 9.57 -1.82 3.57
CA LEU A 161 8.50 -2.75 3.97
C LEU A 161 8.75 -3.39 5.32
N VAL A 162 10.02 -3.47 5.72
CA VAL A 162 10.51 -3.91 7.02
C VAL A 162 11.70 -3.03 7.42
N PRO A 163 12.07 -2.95 8.71
CA PRO A 163 13.28 -2.23 9.13
C PRO A 163 14.54 -2.75 8.43
N ASP A 164 15.45 -1.85 8.09
CA ASP A 164 16.74 -2.20 7.49
C ASP A 164 17.59 -3.00 8.48
N THR A 165 18.33 -3.98 7.96
CA THR A 165 19.29 -4.76 8.76
C THR A 165 20.70 -4.28 8.45
N THR A 166 21.49 -3.99 9.49
CA THR A 166 22.90 -3.59 9.32
C THR A 166 23.82 -4.69 9.83
N MET A 167 24.66 -5.22 8.95
CA MET A 167 25.71 -6.17 9.29
C MET A 167 27.03 -5.41 9.43
N SER A 168 27.52 -5.27 10.67
CA SER A 168 28.75 -4.52 10.95
C SER A 168 29.97 -5.09 10.22
N GLY A 169 30.76 -4.19 9.62
CA GLY A 169 32.04 -4.47 8.94
C GLY A 169 33.27 -4.41 9.84
N THR A 170 33.13 -4.11 11.14
CA THR A 170 34.24 -4.03 12.09
C THR A 170 35.03 -5.34 12.14
N GLY A 171 36.33 -5.27 11.86
CA GLY A 171 37.25 -6.41 11.81
C GLY A 171 36.88 -7.47 10.77
N LYS A 172 36.17 -7.11 9.68
CA LYS A 172 35.67 -8.09 8.70
C LYS A 172 36.18 -7.93 7.28
N ILE A 173 37.11 -7.02 6.99
CA ILE A 173 37.56 -6.79 5.60
C ILE A 173 37.96 -8.10 4.90
N GLY A 174 37.44 -8.28 3.68
CA GLY A 174 37.66 -9.47 2.88
C GLY A 174 36.95 -10.74 3.33
N LEU A 175 36.29 -10.78 4.49
CA LEU A 175 35.45 -11.91 4.90
C LEU A 175 34.14 -11.94 4.08
N PRO A 176 33.53 -13.11 3.87
CA PRO A 176 32.26 -13.21 3.16
C PRO A 176 31.08 -12.75 4.02
N TYR A 177 30.03 -12.25 3.37
CA TYR A 177 28.69 -12.06 3.93
C TYR A 177 27.64 -12.71 3.05
N THR A 178 26.48 -12.99 3.63
CA THR A 178 25.29 -13.48 2.94
C THR A 178 24.06 -12.80 3.54
N THR A 179 23.09 -12.47 2.71
CA THR A 179 21.80 -11.87 3.09
C THR A 179 20.66 -12.72 2.55
N THR A 180 19.52 -12.66 3.22
CA THR A 180 18.31 -13.39 2.81
C THR A 180 17.14 -12.44 2.62
N GLU A 181 16.25 -12.79 1.70
CA GLU A 181 14.97 -12.13 1.56
C GLU A 181 14.05 -12.37 2.76
N HIS A 182 13.07 -11.48 2.95
CA HIS A 182 11.94 -11.69 3.86
C HIS A 182 10.67 -12.10 3.12
N SER A 183 9.84 -12.91 3.78
CA SER A 183 8.45 -13.12 3.40
C SER A 183 7.61 -11.96 3.94
N ILE A 184 7.00 -11.17 3.04
CA ILE A 184 6.30 -9.93 3.38
C ILE A 184 4.81 -10.07 2.97
N PRO A 185 3.85 -9.94 3.91
CA PRO A 185 2.43 -10.07 3.60
C PRO A 185 1.98 -9.11 2.50
N ASN A 186 1.22 -9.63 1.53
CA ASN A 186 0.68 -8.90 0.38
C ASN A 186 1.71 -8.44 -0.67
N PHE A 187 2.97 -8.85 -0.57
CA PHE A 187 4.03 -8.52 -1.51
C PHE A 187 4.68 -9.78 -2.08
N THR A 188 5.18 -9.67 -3.31
CA THR A 188 6.01 -10.69 -3.96
C THR A 188 7.37 -10.10 -4.26
N LEU A 189 8.43 -10.86 -3.99
CA LEU A 189 9.80 -10.49 -4.38
C LEU A 189 9.90 -10.48 -5.90
N VAL A 190 10.31 -9.36 -6.48
CA VAL A 190 10.46 -9.20 -7.95
C VAL A 190 11.90 -9.00 -8.39
N VAL A 191 12.78 -8.52 -7.51
CA VAL A 191 14.22 -8.42 -7.78
C VAL A 191 15.01 -8.90 -6.58
N GLN A 192 15.87 -9.90 -6.81
CA GLN A 192 16.87 -10.34 -5.86
C GLN A 192 18.23 -9.69 -6.21
N PRO A 193 18.95 -9.08 -5.24
CA PRO A 193 20.22 -8.41 -5.51
C PRO A 193 21.31 -9.41 -5.90
N THR A 194 22.16 -9.02 -6.84
CA THR A 194 23.32 -9.84 -7.28
C THR A 194 24.41 -9.91 -6.21
N ASN A 195 24.55 -8.86 -5.40
CA ASN A 195 25.46 -8.80 -4.25
C ASN A 195 24.87 -9.37 -2.96
N LYS A 196 23.82 -10.21 -3.01
CA LYS A 196 23.30 -10.90 -1.80
C LYS A 196 24.36 -11.75 -1.08
N ASN A 197 25.35 -12.23 -1.84
CA ASN A 197 26.53 -12.91 -1.35
C ASN A 197 27.74 -12.12 -1.87
N GLY A 198 28.67 -11.79 -1.00
CA GLY A 198 29.85 -11.02 -1.37
C GLY A 198 30.88 -11.00 -0.25
N ASN A 199 31.89 -10.16 -0.36
CA ASN A 199 32.90 -9.97 0.69
C ASN A 199 32.83 -8.53 1.19
N TYR A 200 33.17 -8.33 2.47
CA TYR A 200 33.28 -7.00 3.05
C TYR A 200 34.38 -6.16 2.37
N THR A 201 34.02 -4.94 1.95
CA THR A 201 34.91 -3.97 1.31
C THR A 201 35.12 -2.74 2.20
N THR A 202 36.07 -1.86 1.86
CA THR A 202 36.35 -0.63 2.64
C THR A 202 35.18 0.35 2.67
N GLY A 203 34.34 0.37 1.63
CA GLY A 203 33.12 1.18 1.59
C GLY A 203 31.88 0.43 2.10
N ASN A 204 30.90 1.18 2.59
CA ASN A 204 29.59 0.65 2.93
C ASN A 204 28.92 0.08 1.67
N GLN A 205 28.24 -1.04 1.84
CA GLN A 205 27.55 -1.75 0.78
C GLN A 205 26.05 -1.76 1.05
N ALA A 206 25.24 -1.54 0.02
CA ALA A 206 23.80 -1.67 0.10
C ALA A 206 23.37 -2.93 -0.66
N VAL A 207 22.55 -3.76 -0.02
CA VAL A 207 21.95 -4.96 -0.61
C VAL A 207 20.44 -4.75 -0.62
N THR A 208 19.83 -4.65 -1.80
CA THR A 208 18.42 -4.25 -1.93
C THR A 208 17.57 -5.34 -2.59
N TYR A 209 16.57 -5.81 -1.85
CA TYR A 209 15.49 -6.66 -2.34
C TYR A 209 14.30 -5.79 -2.73
N LEU A 210 13.77 -5.95 -3.95
CA LEU A 210 12.62 -5.18 -4.43
C LEU A 210 11.36 -6.05 -4.48
N TYR A 211 10.28 -5.50 -3.97
CA TYR A 211 9.00 -6.19 -3.80
C TYR A 211 7.87 -5.44 -4.49
N ARG A 212 6.99 -6.18 -5.17
CA ARG A 212 5.79 -5.62 -5.78
C ARG A 212 4.57 -6.03 -4.96
N ARG A 213 3.68 -5.07 -4.67
CA ARG A 213 2.41 -5.38 -4.00
C ARG A 213 1.55 -6.24 -4.91
N ASN A 214 0.94 -7.26 -4.34
CA ASN A 214 0.14 -8.22 -5.09
C ASN A 214 -1.17 -7.58 -5.58
N ASN A 215 -1.68 -8.11 -6.68
CA ASN A 215 -3.01 -7.77 -7.17
C ASN A 215 -4.07 -8.37 -6.26
N ALA A 216 -5.17 -7.64 -6.10
CA ALA A 216 -6.39 -8.07 -5.43
C ALA A 216 -7.54 -8.23 -6.44
N GLY A 217 -8.65 -8.81 -5.98
CA GLY A 217 -9.92 -8.74 -6.67
C GLY A 217 -10.43 -7.29 -6.74
N ASN A 218 -11.23 -6.98 -7.76
CA ASN A 218 -11.88 -5.68 -7.88
C ASN A 218 -13.00 -5.55 -6.84
N VAL A 219 -13.30 -4.31 -6.43
CA VAL A 219 -14.51 -3.99 -5.68
C VAL A 219 -15.53 -3.42 -6.65
N LEU A 220 -16.69 -4.06 -6.75
CA LEU A 220 -17.81 -3.67 -7.61
C LEU A 220 -18.89 -3.02 -6.75
N VAL A 221 -19.34 -1.83 -7.14
CA VAL A 221 -20.37 -1.08 -6.42
C VAL A 221 -21.64 -1.00 -7.25
N HIS A 222 -22.72 -1.56 -6.71
CA HIS A 222 -24.04 -1.53 -7.32
C HIS A 222 -24.94 -0.52 -6.60
N HIS A 223 -25.79 0.15 -7.36
CA HIS A 223 -26.84 1.01 -6.86
C HIS A 223 -28.18 0.49 -7.39
N VAL A 224 -29.00 -0.09 -6.52
CA VAL A 224 -30.18 -0.85 -6.91
C VAL A 224 -31.43 -0.41 -6.17
N GLU A 225 -32.59 -0.61 -6.78
CA GLU A 225 -33.88 -0.45 -6.12
C GLU A 225 -34.12 -1.60 -5.12
N GLN A 226 -34.52 -1.23 -3.90
CA GLN A 226 -34.84 -2.15 -2.82
C GLN A 226 -35.94 -3.13 -3.23
N GLY A 227 -35.73 -4.42 -2.94
CA GLY A 227 -36.70 -5.49 -3.17
C GLY A 227 -36.72 -6.01 -4.61
N THR A 228 -36.54 -5.15 -5.63
CA THR A 228 -36.49 -5.58 -7.04
C THR A 228 -35.07 -5.90 -7.51
N GLY A 229 -34.06 -5.23 -6.95
CA GLY A 229 -32.67 -5.33 -7.40
C GLY A 229 -32.42 -4.67 -8.76
N THR A 230 -33.37 -3.88 -9.27
CA THR A 230 -33.25 -3.18 -10.55
C THR A 230 -32.09 -2.17 -10.46
N PRO A 231 -31.11 -2.20 -11.37
CA PRO A 231 -30.04 -1.20 -11.40
C PRO A 231 -30.61 0.21 -11.63
N LEU A 232 -30.24 1.14 -10.76
CA LEU A 232 -30.64 2.55 -10.83
C LEU A 232 -29.53 3.44 -11.39
N ASP A 233 -28.31 2.93 -11.44
CA ASP A 233 -27.15 3.58 -12.05
C ASP A 233 -26.18 2.50 -12.58
N THR A 234 -25.21 2.91 -13.38
CA THR A 234 -24.09 2.05 -13.78
C THR A 234 -23.19 1.70 -12.60
N ASP A 235 -22.63 0.49 -12.65
CA ASP A 235 -21.73 -0.01 -11.63
C ASP A 235 -20.40 0.76 -11.61
N ASP A 236 -19.90 1.06 -10.42
CA ASP A 236 -18.54 1.57 -10.26
C ASP A 236 -17.56 0.42 -10.01
N VAL A 237 -16.44 0.42 -10.73
CA VAL A 237 -15.40 -0.61 -10.60
C VAL A 237 -14.15 0.00 -9.98
N MET A 238 -13.84 -0.39 -8.74
CA MET A 238 -12.56 -0.05 -8.11
C MET A 238 -11.56 -1.18 -8.39
N GLY A 239 -10.61 -0.93 -9.29
CA GLY A 239 -9.62 -1.93 -9.70
C GLY A 239 -8.69 -2.36 -8.56
N GLY A 240 -8.44 -3.67 -8.45
CA GLY A 240 -7.60 -4.29 -7.41
C GLY A 240 -6.11 -4.41 -7.74
N ALA A 241 -5.67 -3.92 -8.90
CA ALA A 241 -4.27 -4.02 -9.34
C ALA A 241 -3.32 -3.36 -8.34
N GLY A 242 -2.36 -4.12 -7.81
CA GLY A 242 -1.41 -3.68 -6.79
C GLY A 242 -2.05 -3.17 -5.50
N LYS A 243 -3.27 -3.60 -5.15
CA LYS A 243 -4.00 -3.09 -3.96
C LYS A 243 -4.22 -4.11 -2.85
N LEU A 244 -3.68 -5.34 -2.93
CA LEU A 244 -3.92 -6.35 -1.90
C LEU A 244 -3.58 -5.85 -0.49
N GLY A 245 -4.56 -5.99 0.41
CA GLY A 245 -4.48 -5.55 1.80
C GLY A 245 -4.60 -4.04 2.03
N LEU A 246 -4.73 -3.22 0.98
CA LEU A 246 -5.02 -1.79 1.12
C LEU A 246 -6.50 -1.58 1.49
N PRO A 247 -6.83 -0.48 2.19
CA PRO A 247 -8.23 -0.14 2.45
C PRO A 247 -8.95 0.35 1.18
N TYR A 248 -10.26 0.15 1.15
CA TYR A 248 -11.16 0.83 0.22
C TYR A 248 -12.32 1.46 0.98
N THR A 249 -12.87 2.52 0.39
CA THR A 249 -14.09 3.19 0.84
C THR A 249 -14.93 3.49 -0.39
N THR A 250 -16.23 3.26 -0.28
CA THR A 250 -17.25 3.55 -1.29
C THR A 250 -18.23 4.57 -0.73
N THR A 251 -18.92 5.28 -1.62
CA THR A 251 -19.84 6.34 -1.27
C THR A 251 -21.17 6.13 -1.97
N GLU A 252 -22.26 6.53 -1.31
CA GLU A 252 -23.57 6.55 -1.94
C GLU A 252 -23.62 7.57 -3.08
N LYS A 253 -24.50 7.34 -4.06
CA LYS A 253 -24.86 8.32 -5.08
C LYS A 253 -26.19 8.99 -4.75
N ASN A 254 -26.33 10.23 -5.22
CA ASN A 254 -27.62 10.92 -5.23
C ASN A 254 -28.41 10.51 -6.48
N ILE A 255 -29.46 9.71 -6.30
CA ILE A 255 -30.28 9.17 -7.39
C ILE A 255 -31.63 9.90 -7.42
N PRO A 256 -32.02 10.55 -8.54
CA PRO A 256 -33.27 11.30 -8.63
C PRO A 256 -34.50 10.46 -8.25
N ASN A 257 -35.37 11.01 -7.40
CA ASN A 257 -36.59 10.38 -6.87
C ASN A 257 -36.38 9.20 -5.91
N TYR A 258 -35.14 8.92 -5.51
CA TYR A 258 -34.78 7.82 -4.63
C TYR A 258 -34.05 8.33 -3.39
N GLU A 259 -34.28 7.68 -2.25
CA GLU A 259 -33.52 7.88 -1.03
C GLU A 259 -32.78 6.58 -0.67
N LEU A 260 -31.59 6.70 -0.05
CA LEU A 260 -30.86 5.54 0.41
C LEU A 260 -31.61 4.90 1.59
N VAL A 261 -31.76 3.58 1.56
CA VAL A 261 -32.36 2.82 2.67
C VAL A 261 -31.41 2.79 3.87
N ALA A 262 -30.19 2.30 3.66
CA ALA A 262 -29.15 2.20 4.67
C ALA A 262 -27.77 2.08 4.03
N GLN A 263 -26.74 2.46 4.78
CA GLN A 263 -25.35 2.34 4.36
C GLN A 263 -24.91 0.87 4.44
N PRO A 264 -24.32 0.28 3.37
CA PRO A 264 -23.88 -1.11 3.41
C PRO A 264 -22.73 -1.29 4.42
N ALA A 265 -22.76 -2.39 5.17
CA ALA A 265 -21.79 -2.66 6.23
C ALA A 265 -20.35 -2.76 5.71
N ASN A 266 -20.17 -3.26 4.47
CA ASN A 266 -18.89 -3.43 3.80
C ASN A 266 -18.49 -2.23 2.92
N LYS A 267 -19.12 -1.05 3.09
CA LYS A 267 -18.73 0.17 2.35
C LYS A 267 -17.28 0.58 2.58
N ASN A 268 -16.76 0.25 3.76
CA ASN A 268 -15.35 0.35 4.14
C ASN A 268 -14.82 -1.06 4.34
N GLY A 269 -13.68 -1.37 3.74
CA GLY A 269 -13.07 -2.68 3.86
C GLY A 269 -11.62 -2.67 3.41
N THR A 270 -11.06 -3.86 3.21
CA THR A 270 -9.73 -4.05 2.60
C THR A 270 -9.88 -4.89 1.35
N TYR A 271 -9.05 -4.61 0.35
CA TYR A 271 -8.96 -5.41 -0.87
C TYR A 271 -8.45 -6.82 -0.53
N THR A 272 -9.19 -7.84 -0.95
CA THR A 272 -8.82 -9.26 -0.78
C THR A 272 -8.48 -9.92 -2.12
N ASN A 273 -8.04 -11.18 -2.11
CA ASN A 273 -7.74 -11.92 -3.34
C ASN A 273 -8.99 -12.25 -4.17
N THR A 274 -10.18 -12.16 -3.58
CA THR A 274 -11.46 -12.42 -4.25
C THR A 274 -12.13 -11.09 -4.58
N PRO A 275 -12.80 -10.95 -5.74
CA PRO A 275 -13.65 -9.80 -5.99
C PRO A 275 -14.69 -9.61 -4.88
N GLN A 276 -15.01 -8.36 -4.56
CA GLN A 276 -15.97 -8.00 -3.52
C GLN A 276 -17.08 -7.13 -4.13
N THR A 277 -18.28 -7.24 -3.59
CA THR A 277 -19.44 -6.47 -4.06
C THR A 277 -20.01 -5.64 -2.92
N VAL A 278 -20.21 -4.35 -3.16
CA VAL A 278 -20.89 -3.41 -2.26
C VAL A 278 -22.20 -3.00 -2.92
N ILE A 279 -23.32 -3.13 -2.21
CA ILE A 279 -24.65 -2.84 -2.74
C ILE A 279 -25.26 -1.72 -1.92
N TYR A 280 -25.55 -0.60 -2.58
CA TYR A 280 -26.39 0.46 -2.04
C TYR A 280 -27.83 0.23 -2.50
N GLU A 281 -28.71 -0.01 -1.54
CA GLU A 281 -30.15 -0.19 -1.79
C GLU A 281 -30.91 1.12 -1.58
N TYR A 282 -31.73 1.47 -2.56
CA TYR A 282 -32.52 2.70 -2.57
C TYR A 282 -34.00 2.39 -2.61
N ARG A 283 -34.79 3.21 -1.92
CA ARG A 283 -36.25 3.18 -2.05
C ARG A 283 -36.73 4.43 -2.75
N ARG A 284 -37.72 4.28 -3.64
CA ARG A 284 -38.33 5.42 -4.31
C ARG A 284 -39.06 6.25 -3.28
N MET A 285 -38.84 7.57 -3.30
CA MET A 285 -39.44 8.49 -2.35
C MET A 285 -40.98 8.52 -2.50
N PRO A 286 -41.71 8.79 -1.41
CA PRO A 286 -43.14 9.04 -1.49
C PRO A 286 -43.44 10.34 -2.23
N ALA A 287 -44.60 10.36 -2.89
CA ALA A 287 -45.17 11.52 -3.56
C ALA A 287 -46.52 11.87 -2.92
N GLY A 288 -47.10 13.01 -3.28
CA GLY A 288 -48.48 13.32 -2.94
C GLY A 288 -49.46 12.47 -3.73
N ASP A 289 -50.63 12.23 -3.16
CA ASP A 289 -51.71 11.52 -3.85
C ASP A 289 -52.28 12.35 -5.00
N VAL A 290 -52.77 11.67 -6.03
CA VAL A 290 -53.50 12.29 -7.14
C VAL A 290 -54.99 12.01 -6.95
N THR A 291 -55.77 13.07 -6.74
CA THR A 291 -57.22 12.99 -6.51
C THR A 291 -57.98 13.56 -7.70
N SER A 292 -58.85 12.74 -8.29
CA SER A 292 -59.76 13.17 -9.36
C SER A 292 -61.08 13.60 -8.74
N VAL A 293 -61.50 14.84 -8.97
CA VAL A 293 -62.78 15.39 -8.50
C VAL A 293 -63.71 15.64 -9.68
N TYR A 294 -65.00 15.38 -9.48
CA TYR A 294 -66.03 15.47 -10.51
C TYR A 294 -67.05 16.52 -10.07
N VAL A 295 -67.05 17.66 -10.74
CA VAL A 295 -67.84 18.83 -10.33
C VAL A 295 -68.78 19.31 -11.43
N ASP A 296 -69.86 19.97 -11.05
CA ASP A 296 -70.68 20.74 -12.00
C ASP A 296 -70.00 22.07 -12.40
N GLU A 297 -70.64 22.82 -13.30
CA GLU A 297 -70.16 24.14 -13.76
C GLU A 297 -70.04 25.17 -12.63
N ASP A 298 -70.75 24.98 -11.51
CA ASP A 298 -70.71 25.85 -10.33
C ASP A 298 -69.64 25.40 -9.30
N GLY A 299 -68.95 24.28 -9.56
CA GLY A 299 -67.92 23.72 -8.70
C GLY A 299 -68.44 22.79 -7.60
N ASN A 300 -69.72 22.42 -7.61
CA ASN A 300 -70.26 21.47 -6.65
C ASN A 300 -69.85 20.05 -7.02
N GLU A 301 -69.43 19.25 -6.03
CA GLU A 301 -69.13 17.84 -6.23
C GLU A 301 -70.41 17.05 -6.57
N ILE A 302 -70.35 16.27 -7.65
CA ILE A 302 -71.49 15.50 -8.18
C ILE A 302 -71.23 14.00 -8.24
N ASP A 303 -70.01 13.56 -7.94
CA ASP A 303 -69.61 12.15 -7.79
C ASP A 303 -68.42 12.07 -6.82
N ILE A 304 -68.22 10.91 -6.20
CA ILE A 304 -67.16 10.68 -5.22
C ILE A 304 -65.79 10.79 -5.90
N PRO A 305 -64.81 11.49 -5.29
CA PRO A 305 -63.46 11.56 -5.83
C PRO A 305 -62.74 10.21 -5.88
N ASP A 306 -61.90 10.01 -6.89
CA ASP A 306 -61.00 8.85 -6.97
C ASP A 306 -59.58 9.24 -6.58
N THR A 307 -58.93 8.42 -5.74
CA THR A 307 -57.56 8.71 -5.26
C THR A 307 -56.57 7.65 -5.73
N GLN A 308 -55.47 8.09 -6.34
CA GLN A 308 -54.31 7.27 -6.62
C GLN A 308 -53.21 7.57 -5.59
N SER A 309 -52.83 6.56 -4.80
CA SER A 309 -51.79 6.74 -3.79
C SER A 309 -50.43 7.07 -4.42
N GLY A 310 -49.76 8.09 -3.86
CA GLY A 310 -48.41 8.53 -4.21
C GLY A 310 -47.28 7.80 -3.47
N THR A 311 -47.59 6.86 -2.57
CA THR A 311 -46.58 6.11 -1.81
C THR A 311 -45.61 5.38 -2.75
N GLY A 312 -44.32 5.71 -2.65
CA GLY A 312 -43.27 5.14 -3.48
C GLY A 312 -43.42 5.43 -4.97
N LYS A 313 -44.12 6.50 -5.38
CA LYS A 313 -44.38 6.82 -6.78
C LYS A 313 -43.74 8.12 -7.27
N LEU A 314 -42.87 8.77 -6.51
CA LEU A 314 -42.30 10.05 -6.93
C LEU A 314 -41.64 9.96 -8.33
N GLY A 315 -42.05 10.87 -9.22
CA GLY A 315 -41.59 10.94 -10.60
C GLY A 315 -42.18 9.87 -11.53
N LEU A 316 -42.99 8.93 -11.04
CA LEU A 316 -43.71 7.99 -11.91
C LEU A 316 -44.89 8.69 -12.59
N PRO A 317 -45.31 8.20 -13.78
CA PRO A 317 -46.48 8.74 -14.45
C PRO A 317 -47.78 8.35 -13.73
N TYR A 318 -48.79 9.21 -13.82
CA TYR A 318 -50.18 8.90 -13.51
C TYR A 318 -51.09 9.22 -14.69
N THR A 319 -52.27 8.61 -14.70
CA THR A 319 -53.33 8.91 -15.65
C THR A 319 -54.66 8.74 -14.94
N THR A 320 -55.56 9.72 -15.11
CA THR A 320 -56.93 9.67 -14.60
C THR A 320 -57.92 9.69 -15.77
N THR A 321 -59.17 9.35 -15.50
CA THR A 321 -60.22 9.30 -16.54
C THR A 321 -61.51 9.92 -16.01
N SER A 322 -62.28 10.55 -16.90
CA SER A 322 -63.63 11.01 -16.59
C SER A 322 -64.58 9.85 -16.31
N LYS A 323 -65.59 10.06 -15.46
CA LYS A 323 -66.72 9.14 -15.23
C LYS A 323 -67.91 9.46 -16.13
N THR A 324 -68.76 8.46 -16.36
CA THR A 324 -70.13 8.66 -16.84
C THR A 324 -71.03 8.89 -15.63
N ILE A 325 -71.57 10.12 -15.48
CA ILE A 325 -72.36 10.51 -14.31
C ILE A 325 -73.83 10.68 -14.74
N PRO A 326 -74.80 10.01 -14.08
CA PRO A 326 -76.22 10.13 -14.42
C PRO A 326 -76.71 11.58 -14.42
N ASN A 327 -77.51 11.95 -15.42
CA ASN A 327 -78.04 13.30 -15.62
C ASN A 327 -77.01 14.40 -15.95
N PHE A 328 -75.75 14.04 -16.19
CA PHE A 328 -74.69 15.00 -16.53
C PHE A 328 -73.97 14.62 -17.83
N THR A 329 -73.43 15.64 -18.49
CA THR A 329 -72.60 15.54 -19.69
C THR A 329 -71.23 16.14 -19.39
N LEU A 330 -70.15 15.47 -19.78
CA LEU A 330 -68.79 15.99 -19.59
C LEU A 330 -68.58 17.23 -20.45
N VAL A 331 -68.07 18.29 -19.85
CA VAL A 331 -67.77 19.56 -20.53
C VAL A 331 -66.28 19.72 -20.75
N SER A 332 -65.46 19.38 -19.73
CA SER A 332 -64.03 19.66 -19.76
C SER A 332 -63.22 18.52 -19.17
N VAL A 333 -62.18 18.11 -19.92
CA VAL A 333 -61.08 17.27 -19.43
C VAL A 333 -59.91 18.19 -19.09
N PRO A 334 -59.39 18.17 -17.87
CA PRO A 334 -58.29 19.04 -17.48
C PRO A 334 -56.97 18.62 -18.13
N SER A 335 -56.06 19.57 -18.36
CA SER A 335 -54.77 19.31 -19.00
C SER A 335 -53.83 18.44 -18.15
N ASN A 336 -54.04 18.38 -16.84
CA ASN A 336 -53.29 17.55 -15.90
C ASN A 336 -53.92 16.15 -15.67
N ALA A 337 -54.83 15.69 -16.53
CA ALA A 337 -55.38 14.33 -16.49
C ALA A 337 -54.29 13.25 -16.65
N THR A 338 -53.21 13.59 -17.34
CA THR A 338 -51.96 12.82 -17.36
C THR A 338 -50.83 13.67 -16.83
N GLY A 339 -49.92 13.08 -16.05
CA GLY A 339 -48.78 13.80 -15.49
C GLY A 339 -47.84 12.86 -14.75
N THR A 340 -46.98 13.41 -13.89
CA THR A 340 -46.14 12.63 -12.97
C THR A 340 -46.50 12.97 -11.54
N PHE A 341 -46.36 11.99 -10.66
CA PHE A 341 -46.47 12.18 -9.21
C PHE A 341 -45.38 13.16 -8.73
N THR A 342 -45.80 14.23 -8.06
CA THR A 342 -44.92 15.25 -7.46
C THR A 342 -44.90 15.16 -5.93
N PRO A 343 -43.99 15.83 -5.21
CA PRO A 343 -43.96 15.75 -3.74
C PRO A 343 -45.25 16.24 -3.06
N GLY A 344 -46.02 17.13 -3.71
CA GLY A 344 -47.28 17.65 -3.20
C GLY A 344 -48.50 16.90 -3.77
N PRO A 345 -49.64 16.90 -3.06
CA PRO A 345 -50.87 16.33 -3.58
C PRO A 345 -51.35 17.10 -4.82
N GLN A 346 -51.99 16.40 -5.75
CA GLN A 346 -52.45 16.95 -7.02
C GLN A 346 -53.94 16.69 -7.20
N THR A 347 -54.69 17.71 -7.62
CA THR A 347 -56.13 17.60 -7.92
C THR A 347 -56.37 17.67 -9.42
N VAL A 348 -57.14 16.73 -9.94
CA VAL A 348 -57.56 16.67 -11.34
C VAL A 348 -59.07 16.87 -11.41
N THR A 349 -59.52 18.01 -11.93
CA THR A 349 -60.93 18.41 -11.92
C THR A 349 -61.60 18.16 -13.27
N TYR A 350 -62.57 17.24 -13.30
CA TYR A 350 -63.46 17.04 -14.44
C TYR A 350 -64.73 17.86 -14.24
N VAL A 351 -65.06 18.69 -15.22
CA VAL A 351 -66.23 19.59 -15.15
C VAL A 351 -67.35 19.04 -16.02
N TYR A 352 -68.56 19.01 -15.45
CA TYR A 352 -69.76 18.48 -16.07
C TYR A 352 -70.87 19.53 -16.11
N ARG A 353 -71.75 19.40 -17.09
CA ARG A 353 -72.98 20.18 -17.20
C ARG A 353 -74.16 19.24 -17.10
N ARG A 354 -75.16 19.63 -16.29
CA ARG A 354 -76.41 18.88 -16.18
C ARG A 354 -77.05 18.78 -17.57
N ALA A 355 -77.44 17.57 -17.95
CA ALA A 355 -77.97 17.30 -19.27
C ALA A 355 -79.33 17.98 -19.48
N ASP A 356 -79.66 18.25 -20.74
CA ASP A 356 -80.95 18.81 -21.11
C ASP A 356 -82.04 17.72 -21.01
N ALA A 357 -83.20 18.14 -20.52
CA ALA A 357 -84.43 17.37 -20.53
C ALA A 357 -85.36 17.87 -21.64
N GLY A 358 -86.43 17.13 -21.92
CA GLY A 358 -87.55 17.66 -22.67
C GLY A 358 -88.35 18.66 -21.82
N ASP A 359 -88.93 19.66 -22.48
CA ASP A 359 -89.82 20.62 -21.84
C ASP A 359 -91.08 19.95 -21.27
N VAL A 360 -91.59 20.51 -20.16
CA VAL A 360 -92.90 20.13 -19.60
C VAL A 360 -93.92 21.15 -20.05
N THR A 361 -94.85 20.73 -20.92
CA THR A 361 -95.93 21.58 -21.43
C THR A 361 -97.21 21.35 -20.62
N VAL A 362 -97.72 22.42 -20.01
CA VAL A 362 -98.93 22.39 -19.17
C VAL A 362 -100.11 22.89 -19.97
N HIS A 363 -101.14 22.05 -20.04
CA HIS A 363 -102.43 22.36 -20.64
C HIS A 363 -103.50 22.46 -19.57
N HIS A 364 -104.41 23.40 -19.76
CA HIS A 364 -105.64 23.52 -18.99
C HIS A 364 -106.79 23.39 -19.97
N LYS A 365 -107.47 22.24 -19.97
CA LYS A 365 -108.44 21.89 -21.02
C LYS A 365 -109.85 21.74 -20.46
N SER A 366 -110.84 22.07 -21.29
CA SER A 366 -112.22 21.75 -20.96
C SER A 366 -112.49 20.24 -21.08
N VAL A 367 -113.23 19.67 -20.12
CA VAL A 367 -113.72 18.28 -20.21
C VAL A 367 -114.71 18.05 -21.35
N TYR A 368 -115.31 19.11 -21.92
CA TYR A 368 -116.38 18.97 -22.91
C TYR A 368 -115.87 18.85 -24.34
N ASP A 369 -114.89 19.65 -24.73
CA ASP A 369 -114.41 19.76 -26.12
C ASP A 369 -112.88 19.66 -26.24
N ASN A 370 -112.17 19.43 -25.13
CA ASN A 370 -110.71 19.35 -25.06
C ASN A 370 -110.00 20.63 -25.57
N SER A 371 -110.72 21.75 -25.64
CA SER A 371 -110.14 23.05 -25.98
C SER A 371 -109.22 23.54 -24.86
N ASP A 372 -108.09 24.14 -25.22
CA ASP A 372 -107.22 24.83 -24.27
C ASP A 372 -107.93 26.11 -23.77
N LEU A 373 -108.08 26.25 -22.46
CA LEU A 373 -108.72 27.39 -21.79
C LEU A 373 -107.79 28.60 -21.66
N SER A 374 -106.48 28.36 -21.74
CA SER A 374 -105.43 29.39 -21.74
C SER A 374 -104.26 28.96 -22.62
N THR A 375 -103.33 29.89 -22.86
CA THR A 375 -102.05 29.56 -23.52
C THR A 375 -101.27 28.58 -22.65
N GLN A 376 -100.66 27.59 -23.29
CA GLN A 376 -99.86 26.58 -22.61
C GLN A 376 -98.68 27.22 -21.86
N THR A 377 -98.42 26.73 -20.65
CA THR A 377 -97.21 27.10 -19.90
C THR A 377 -96.12 26.07 -20.20
N VAL A 378 -94.94 26.53 -20.60
CA VAL A 378 -93.78 25.68 -20.88
C VAL A 378 -92.77 25.83 -19.76
N LEU A 379 -92.46 24.73 -19.08
CA LEU A 379 -91.29 24.66 -18.20
C LEU A 379 -90.10 24.17 -19.03
N ASP A 380 -89.16 25.08 -19.26
CA ASP A 380 -87.92 24.82 -20.01
C ASP A 380 -87.11 23.68 -19.36
N GLY A 381 -86.80 22.64 -20.14
CA GLY A 381 -86.03 21.46 -19.75
C GLY A 381 -84.52 21.63 -19.82
N SER A 382 -84.02 22.76 -20.32
CA SER A 382 -82.58 23.04 -20.46
C SER A 382 -81.85 22.88 -19.14
N ARG A 383 -80.84 22.01 -19.10
CA ARG A 383 -80.04 21.65 -17.92
C ARG A 383 -80.86 21.16 -16.72
N LYS A 384 -82.07 20.63 -16.92
CA LYS A 384 -82.95 20.17 -15.83
C LYS A 384 -83.12 18.66 -15.74
N LEU A 385 -82.41 17.84 -16.52
CA LEU A 385 -82.60 16.39 -16.48
C LEU A 385 -82.49 15.82 -15.07
N GLY A 386 -83.51 15.08 -14.65
CA GLY A 386 -83.62 14.50 -13.31
C GLY A 386 -84.00 15.47 -12.19
N LEU A 387 -84.09 16.78 -12.43
CA LEU A 387 -84.61 17.73 -11.45
C LEU A 387 -86.14 17.61 -11.32
N PRO A 388 -86.69 17.92 -10.14
CA PRO A 388 -88.13 17.93 -9.96
C PRO A 388 -88.78 19.13 -10.66
N TYR A 389 -90.03 18.94 -11.10
CA TYR A 389 -90.95 20.01 -11.47
C TYR A 389 -92.25 19.89 -10.70
N THR A 390 -92.91 21.04 -10.53
CA THR A 390 -94.25 21.15 -9.95
C THR A 390 -95.05 22.12 -10.79
N THR A 391 -96.28 21.74 -11.13
CA THR A 391 -97.26 22.60 -11.78
C THR A 391 -98.45 22.80 -10.86
N THR A 392 -99.16 23.91 -11.03
CA THR A 392 -100.35 24.24 -10.27
C THR A 392 -101.51 24.51 -11.20
N PRO A 393 -102.76 24.14 -10.85
CA PRO A 393 -103.91 24.49 -11.64
C PRO A 393 -104.14 26.00 -11.66
N GLU A 394 -104.55 26.52 -12.81
CA GLU A 394 -105.07 27.88 -12.95
C GLU A 394 -106.52 28.00 -12.45
N ILE A 395 -106.93 29.21 -12.08
CA ILE A 395 -108.30 29.54 -11.67
C ILE A 395 -108.98 30.27 -12.83
N TYR A 396 -110.12 29.73 -13.28
CA TYR A 396 -111.00 30.38 -14.25
C TYR A 396 -112.31 30.79 -13.58
N SER A 397 -112.85 31.96 -13.94
CA SER A 397 -114.08 32.48 -13.34
C SER A 397 -115.26 31.52 -13.56
N ASP A 398 -115.37 30.97 -14.77
CA ASP A 398 -116.54 30.20 -15.22
C ASP A 398 -116.33 28.68 -15.17
N TYR A 399 -115.14 28.22 -14.77
CA TYR A 399 -114.79 26.80 -14.70
C TYR A 399 -114.27 26.42 -13.30
N GLU A 400 -114.59 25.21 -12.86
CA GLU A 400 -114.00 24.56 -11.68
C GLU A 400 -113.12 23.40 -12.12
N ILE A 401 -112.08 23.12 -11.35
CA ILE A 401 -111.19 21.99 -11.64
C ILE A 401 -111.95 20.67 -11.48
N ASP A 402 -111.84 19.83 -12.49
CA ASP A 402 -112.43 18.49 -12.50
C ASP A 402 -111.38 17.44 -12.17
N THR A 403 -110.24 17.47 -12.88
CA THR A 403 -109.16 16.49 -12.72
C THR A 403 -107.80 17.18 -12.56
N VAL A 404 -107.09 16.82 -11.48
CA VAL A 404 -105.66 17.10 -11.31
C VAL A 404 -104.88 15.91 -11.88
N PRO A 405 -103.94 16.11 -12.81
CA PRO A 405 -103.19 15.00 -13.39
C PRO A 405 -102.20 14.42 -12.37
N GLY A 406 -101.99 13.11 -12.41
CA GLY A 406 -101.08 12.41 -11.49
C GLY A 406 -99.60 12.78 -11.66
N ASN A 407 -99.23 13.41 -12.78
CA ASN A 407 -97.89 13.94 -13.06
C ASN A 407 -97.80 15.47 -12.89
N ALA A 408 -98.70 16.09 -12.12
CA ALA A 408 -98.61 17.51 -11.73
C ALA A 408 -97.32 17.82 -10.94
N THR A 409 -96.77 16.82 -10.26
CA THR A 409 -95.39 16.81 -9.78
C THR A 409 -94.65 15.64 -10.42
N GLY A 410 -93.38 15.84 -10.75
CA GLY A 410 -92.58 14.82 -11.43
C GLY A 410 -91.12 15.22 -11.54
N THR A 411 -90.36 14.49 -12.35
CA THR A 411 -89.00 14.88 -12.75
C THR A 411 -88.95 15.13 -14.24
N PHE A 412 -88.09 16.05 -14.64
CA PHE A 412 -87.72 16.29 -16.02
C PHE A 412 -87.01 15.04 -16.59
N VAL A 413 -87.50 14.50 -17.71
CA VAL A 413 -86.91 13.35 -18.42
C VAL A 413 -86.39 13.75 -19.81
N SER A 414 -85.65 12.89 -20.51
CA SER A 414 -85.01 13.23 -21.80
C SER A 414 -85.99 13.49 -22.96
N GLY A 415 -87.28 13.20 -22.79
CA GLY A 415 -88.34 13.49 -23.75
C GLY A 415 -89.34 14.50 -23.19
N SER A 416 -90.02 15.24 -24.08
CA SER A 416 -91.04 16.21 -23.69
C SER A 416 -92.19 15.54 -22.93
N GLN A 417 -92.70 16.24 -21.91
CA GLN A 417 -93.80 15.77 -21.07
C GLN A 417 -95.00 16.70 -21.20
N THR A 418 -96.19 16.14 -21.08
CA THR A 418 -97.45 16.89 -21.08
C THR A 418 -98.15 16.70 -19.74
N VAL A 419 -98.52 17.81 -19.10
CA VAL A 419 -99.37 17.84 -17.91
C VAL A 419 -100.70 18.46 -18.31
N THR A 420 -101.82 17.79 -18.07
CA THR A 420 -103.15 18.30 -18.47
C THR A 420 -104.09 18.34 -17.28
N TYR A 421 -104.47 19.55 -16.89
CA TYR A 421 -105.56 19.79 -15.95
C TYR A 421 -106.87 19.85 -16.72
N LEU A 422 -107.90 19.14 -16.24
CA LEU A 422 -109.22 19.17 -16.84
C LEU A 422 -110.20 19.98 -16.00
N TYR A 423 -111.04 20.76 -16.67
CA TYR A 423 -111.97 21.70 -16.04
C TYR A 423 -113.39 21.53 -16.56
N LYS A 424 -114.36 21.60 -15.66
CA LYS A 424 -115.80 21.61 -15.97
C LYS A 424 -116.39 22.98 -15.70
N ARG A 425 -117.42 23.36 -16.46
CA ARG A 425 -118.04 24.68 -16.33
C ARG A 425 -118.84 24.72 -15.02
N LYS A 426 -118.72 25.81 -14.26
CA LYS A 426 -119.52 26.03 -13.05
C LYS A 426 -121.00 26.06 -13.41
N ARG A 427 -121.83 25.56 -12.50
CA ARG A 427 -123.29 25.53 -12.66
C ARG A 427 -123.92 26.88 -12.35
#